data_AF-A0A318U724-F1
#
_entry.id   AF-A0A318U724-F1
#
_cell.length_a   1.000
_cell.length_b   1.000
_cell.length_c   1.000
_cell.angle_alpha   90.00
_cell.angle_beta   90.00
_cell.angle_gamma   90.00
#
_symmetry.space_group_name_H-M   'P 1'
#
loop_
_entity.id
_entity.type
_entity.pdbx_description
1 polymer ?
#
loop_
_entity_poly.entity_id
_entity_poly.type
_entity_poly.pdbx_seq_one_letter_code
_entity_poly.pdbx_strand_id
1 'polypeptide(L)' 'MVWHFAPHAAERAAGFRFHPSQRLERQKDGSLIVRFEAAGWLEMAWHLYQWGDAVKVLEPEGQRARVEGHRRGDFSSMP' A
#
# COMPACT_ATOMS: atom_id res chain seq x y z
N MET A 1 2.53 -6.60 -7.88
CA MET A 1 2.54 -5.45 -6.95
C MET A 1 2.71 -5.98 -5.54
N VAL A 2 3.59 -5.35 -4.78
CA VAL A 2 3.90 -5.69 -3.39
C VAL A 2 3.90 -4.39 -2.60
N TRP A 3 2.94 -4.25 -1.69
CA TRP A 3 2.79 -3.09 -0.83
C TRP A 3 3.05 -3.48 0.62
N HIS A 4 3.69 -2.59 1.34
CA HIS A 4 4.01 -2.75 2.76
C HIS A 4 3.31 -1.64 3.55
N PHE A 5 2.33 -2.03 4.36
CA PHE A 5 1.61 -1.12 5.26
C PHE A 5 2.26 -1.11 6.64
N ALA A 6 2.41 0.08 7.21
CA ALA A 6 2.92 0.27 8.57
C ALA A 6 2.00 -0.41 9.60
N PRO A 7 2.52 -0.78 10.80
CA PRO A 7 1.75 -1.50 11.81
C PRO A 7 0.43 -0.83 12.18
N HIS A 8 0.41 0.51 12.29
CA HIS A 8 -0.80 1.26 12.64
C HIS A 8 -1.90 1.22 11.55
N ALA A 9 -1.54 0.89 10.30
CA ALA A 9 -2.48 0.80 9.17
C ALA A 9 -2.80 -0.66 8.78
N ALA A 10 -2.08 -1.64 9.33
CA ALA A 10 -2.14 -3.04 8.92
C ALA A 10 -3.54 -3.65 9.04
N GLU A 11 -4.24 -3.46 10.16
CA GLU A 11 -5.59 -4.01 10.35
C GLU A 11 -6.60 -3.41 9.37
N ARG A 12 -6.52 -2.10 9.12
CA ARG A 12 -7.42 -1.44 8.17
C ARG A 12 -7.15 -1.90 6.74
N ALA A 13 -5.88 -1.98 6.35
CA ALA A 13 -5.48 -2.48 5.03
C ALA A 13 -5.90 -3.94 4.82
N ALA A 14 -5.83 -4.79 5.86
CA ALA A 14 -6.29 -6.17 5.79
C ALA A 14 -7.80 -6.31 5.51
N GLY A 15 -8.60 -5.34 5.97
CA GLY A 15 -10.05 -5.28 5.69
C GLY A 15 -10.40 -4.79 4.28
N PHE A 16 -9.43 -4.23 3.55
CA PHE A 16 -9.67 -3.66 2.22
C PHE A 16 -9.39 -4.67 1.11
N ARG A 17 -10.26 -4.72 0.10
CA ARG A 17 -10.06 -5.52 -1.12
C ARG A 17 -9.50 -4.63 -2.23
N PHE A 18 -8.18 -4.51 -2.29
CA PHE A 18 -7.45 -3.82 -3.36
C PHE A 18 -7.52 -4.57 -4.69
N HIS A 19 -7.46 -5.90 -4.64
CA HIS A 19 -7.57 -6.75 -5.82
C HIS A 19 -8.14 -8.13 -5.45
N PRO A 20 -8.93 -8.78 -6.32
CA PRO A 20 -9.48 -10.12 -6.03
C PRO A 20 -8.43 -11.20 -5.77
N SER A 21 -7.24 -11.09 -6.37
CA SER A 21 -6.14 -12.06 -6.19
C SER A 21 -5.20 -11.74 -5.03
N GLN A 22 -5.52 -10.75 -4.19
CA GLN A 22 -4.61 -10.30 -3.15
C GLN A 22 -4.32 -11.38 -2.10
N ARG A 23 -3.06 -11.42 -1.67
CA ARG A 23 -2.59 -12.21 -0.54
C ARG A 23 -2.07 -11.28 0.54
N LEU A 24 -2.42 -11.60 1.76
CA LEU A 24 -2.07 -10.85 2.96
C LEU A 24 -1.01 -11.62 3.74
N GLU A 25 0.07 -10.95 4.13
CA GLU A 25 1.19 -11.55 4.84
C GLU A 25 1.56 -10.65 6.04
N ARG A 26 1.05 -11.01 7.23
CA ARG A 26 1.33 -10.30 8.48
C ARG A 26 2.77 -10.54 8.90
N GLN A 27 3.45 -9.46 9.30
CA GLN A 27 4.85 -9.49 9.71
C GLN A 27 4.96 -9.48 11.25
N LYS A 28 6.14 -9.87 11.77
CA LYS A 28 6.39 -9.96 13.22
C LYS A 28 6.37 -8.61 13.94
N ASP A 29 6.68 -7.53 13.22
CA ASP A 29 6.66 -6.15 13.73
C ASP A 29 5.25 -5.52 13.71
N GLY A 30 4.23 -6.29 13.34
CA GLY A 30 2.84 -5.85 13.22
C GLY A 30 2.51 -5.20 11.87
N SER A 31 3.48 -5.05 10.96
CA SER A 31 3.24 -4.56 9.60
C SER A 31 2.52 -5.60 8.73
N LEU A 32 2.05 -5.17 7.56
CA LEU A 32 1.35 -6.02 6.61
C LEU A 32 1.94 -5.88 5.21
N ILE A 33 2.32 -7.02 4.61
CA ILE A 33 2.60 -7.08 3.18
C ILE A 33 1.35 -7.54 2.43
N VAL A 34 0.97 -6.79 1.40
CA VAL A 34 -0.12 -7.11 0.47
C VAL A 34 0.48 -7.36 -0.90
N ARG A 35 0.21 -8.55 -1.47
CA ARG A 35 0.73 -8.97 -2.78
C ARG A 35 -0.42 -9.27 -3.73
N PHE A 36 -0.35 -8.75 -4.94
CA PHE A 36 -1.31 -9.07 -6.01
C PHE A 36 -0.75 -8.72 -7.38
N GLU A 37 -1.39 -9.22 -8.43
CA GLU A 37 -1.10 -8.88 -9.81
C GLU A 37 -2.20 -7.97 -10.35
N ALA A 38 -1.83 -6.81 -10.87
CA ALA A 38 -2.74 -5.87 -11.50
C ALA A 38 -2.01 -5.11 -12.62
N ALA A 39 -2.75 -4.71 -13.64
CA ALA A 39 -2.34 -3.67 -14.58
C ALA A 39 -2.75 -2.28 -14.06
N GLY A 40 -2.24 -1.21 -14.66
CA GLY A 40 -2.61 0.15 -14.28
C GLY A 40 -1.84 0.69 -13.07
N TRP A 41 -0.54 0.96 -13.27
CA TRP A 41 0.31 1.49 -12.19
C TRP A 41 -0.09 2.89 -11.74
N LEU A 42 -0.69 3.69 -12.63
CA LEU A 42 -1.11 5.04 -12.32
C LEU A 42 -2.35 5.03 -11.42
N GLU A 43 -3.35 4.23 -11.79
CA GLU A 43 -4.58 4.02 -11.04
C GLU A 43 -4.28 3.47 -9.65
N MET A 44 -3.35 2.52 -9.59
CA MET A 44 -2.90 1.95 -8.33
C MET A 44 -2.10 2.95 -7.48
N ALA A 45 -1.32 3.85 -8.09
CA ALA A 45 -0.66 4.93 -7.34
C ALA A 45 -1.67 5.93 -6.78
N TRP A 46 -2.73 6.28 -7.54
CA TRP A 46 -3.80 7.14 -7.04
C TRP A 46 -4.48 6.57 -5.81
N HIS A 47 -4.73 5.25 -5.83
CA HIS A 47 -5.33 4.57 -4.70
C HIS A 47 -4.44 4.57 -3.45
N LEU A 48 -3.12 4.72 -3.60
CA LEU A 48 -2.21 4.80 -2.45
C LEU A 48 -2.14 6.19 -1.80
N TYR A 49 -2.56 7.27 -2.47
CA TYR A 49 -2.45 8.61 -1.90
C TYR A 49 -3.29 8.82 -0.64
N GLN A 50 -4.45 8.18 -0.54
CA GLN A 50 -5.29 8.21 0.67
C GLN A 50 -4.64 7.52 1.89
N TRP A 51 -3.62 6.69 1.66
CA TRP A 51 -2.85 5.99 2.69
C TRP A 51 -1.55 6.70 3.05
N GLY A 52 -1.34 7.93 2.57
CA GLY A 52 -0.23 8.81 2.95
C GLY A 52 1.13 8.11 3.01
N ASP A 53 1.84 8.30 4.12
CA ASP A 53 3.12 7.67 4.43
C ASP A 53 3.01 6.27 5.07
N ALA A 54 1.79 5.82 5.37
CA ALA A 54 1.51 4.53 6.00
C ALA A 54 1.71 3.34 5.04
N VAL A 55 1.89 3.59 3.75
CA VAL A 55 2.14 2.56 2.73
C VAL A 55 3.44 2.83 1.97
N LYS A 56 4.19 1.75 1.71
CA LYS A 56 5.38 1.73 0.85
C LYS A 56 5.16 0.74 -0.29
N VAL A 57 5.56 1.10 -1.51
CA VAL A 57 5.59 0.17 -2.65
C VAL A 57 6.94 -0.50 -2.70
N LEU A 58 6.99 -1.82 -2.49
CA LEU A 58 8.21 -2.60 -2.66
C LEU A 58 8.43 -2.91 -4.15
N GLU A 59 7.37 -3.35 -4.83
CA GLU A 59 7.37 -3.72 -6.24
C GLU A 59 6.03 -3.40 -6.93
N PRO A 60 6.01 -3.13 -8.25
CA PRO A 60 7.16 -2.92 -9.14
C PRO A 60 7.78 -1.53 -8.96
N GLU A 61 9.03 -1.38 -9.39
CA GLU A 61 9.75 -0.10 -9.32
C GLU A 61 9.04 1.06 -10.02
N GLY A 62 8.44 0.80 -11.19
CA GLY A 62 7.71 1.83 -11.91
C GLY A 62 6.48 2.33 -11.15
N GLN A 63 5.83 1.49 -10.33
CA GLN A 63 4.77 1.98 -9.44
C GLN A 63 5.38 2.81 -8.31
N ARG A 64 6.45 2.32 -7.68
CA ARG A 64 7.16 3.04 -6.59
C ARG A 64 7.53 4.46 -6.99
N ALA A 65 8.12 4.63 -8.17
CA ALA A 65 8.54 5.94 -8.69
C ALA A 65 7.40 6.96 -8.83
N ARG A 66 6.14 6.52 -8.95
CA ARG A 66 4.98 7.42 -9.02
C ARG A 66 4.49 7.91 -7.65
N VAL A 67 4.83 7.20 -6.57
CA VAL A 67 4.37 7.52 -5.21
C VAL A 67 5.48 8.12 -4.35
N GLU A 68 6.74 7.76 -4.64
CA GLU A 68 7.92 8.29 -3.96
C GLU A 68 7.92 9.83 -4.01
N GLY A 69 8.18 10.50 -2.88
CA GLY A 69 8.18 11.96 -2.77
C GLY A 69 6.81 12.67 -2.76
N HIS A 70 5.72 11.96 -3.06
CA HIS A 70 4.37 12.54 -3.15
C HIS A 70 3.44 12.06 -2.02
N ARG A 71 3.92 11.17 -1.15
CA ARG A 71 3.20 10.69 0.04
C ARG A 71 3.19 11.76 1.12
N ARG A 72 2.04 11.91 1.77
CA ARG A 72 1.80 12.89 2.83
C ARG A 72 1.79 12.21 4.19
N GLY A 73 2.56 12.74 5.14
CA GLY A 73 2.57 12.29 6.54
C GLY A 73 1.93 13.30 7.51
N ASP A 74 1.31 14.34 6.97
CA ASP A 74 0.74 15.46 7.74
C ASP A 74 -0.76 15.32 8.03
N PHE A 75 -1.35 14.17 7.69
CA PHE A 75 -2.70 13.79 8.10
C PHE A 75 -2.76 12.30 8.43
N SER A 76 -3.83 11.88 9.10
CA SER A 76 -4.08 10.46 9.35
C SER A 76 -4.30 9.74 8.02
N SER A 77 -3.24 9.11 7.56
CA SER A 77 -3.10 8.25 6.39
C SER A 77 -4.05 7.05 6.37
N MET A 78 -5.37 7.24 6.31
CA MET A 78 -6.36 6.16 6.20
C MET A 78 -7.70 6.64 5.60
N PRO A 79 -8.35 5.88 4.71
CA PRO A 79 -9.80 5.99 4.48
C PRO A 79 -10.61 5.50 5.69
#